data_AF-A0A7S1WCX9-F1
#
_entry.id   AF-A0A7S1WCX9-F1
#
_cell.length_a   1.000
_cell.length_b   1.000
_cell.length_c   1.000
_cell.angle_alpha   90.00
_cell.angle_beta   90.00
_cell.angle_gamma   90.00
#
_symmetry.space_group_name_H-M   'P 1'
#
loop_
_entity.id
_entity.type
_entity.pdbx_description
1 polymer ?
#
loop_
_entity_poly.entity_id
_entity_poly.type
_entity_poly.pdbx_seq_one_letter_code
_entity_poly.pdbx_strand_id
1 'polypeptide(L)'
;ARLQRPRLLLDRRRLQVVFKAQRIIVPPKVSESSDSEYVGLWHVDGRLEHVAAVVLYYYRTDPALQGGDMEFCGREPMDVLGWGDCSNNAARFSGGSLREALRRPAEDTGETVVQNCRVPIRSGTLLVFSNYQMAHRVLRMVNTGSQA
;
A
#
# COMPACT_ATOMS: atom_id res chain seq x y z
N ALA A 1 6.33 8.43 -18.41
CA ALA A 1 7.32 7.44 -17.97
C ALA A 1 7.58 6.42 -19.08
N ARG A 2 8.84 6.13 -19.44
CA ARG A 2 9.18 5.00 -20.32
C ARG A 2 9.01 3.73 -19.49
N LEU A 3 7.88 3.05 -19.61
CA LEU A 3 7.61 1.79 -18.94
C LEU A 3 8.63 0.74 -19.43
N GLN A 4 9.66 0.49 -18.63
CA GLN A 4 10.55 -0.64 -18.89
C GLN A 4 9.74 -1.92 -18.67
N ARG A 5 9.77 -2.80 -19.67
CA ARG A 5 9.10 -4.11 -19.59
C ARG A 5 9.59 -4.79 -18.31
N PRO A 6 8.70 -5.17 -17.38
CA PRO A 6 9.10 -5.85 -16.16
C PRO A 6 9.88 -7.12 -16.53
N ARG A 7 11.20 -7.07 -16.45
CA ARG A 7 12.04 -8.26 -16.53
C ARG A 7 11.94 -8.91 -15.17
N LEU A 8 10.93 -9.76 -15.01
CA LEU A 8 10.98 -10.78 -13.99
C LEU A 8 12.27 -11.56 -14.23
N LEU A 9 13.31 -11.30 -13.43
CA LEU A 9 14.62 -11.95 -13.49
C LEU A 9 14.50 -13.40 -12.98
N LEU A 10 13.63 -14.17 -13.62
CA LEU A 10 13.22 -15.51 -13.21
C LEU A 10 13.79 -16.59 -14.12
N ASP A 11 14.61 -16.22 -15.11
CA ASP A 11 15.20 -17.20 -16.02
C ASP A 11 15.93 -18.29 -15.22
N ARG A 12 15.52 -19.54 -15.46
CA ARG A 12 16.03 -20.76 -14.80
C ARG A 12 15.70 -20.91 -13.31
N ARG A 13 14.76 -20.13 -12.76
CA ARG A 13 14.26 -20.29 -11.38
C ARG A 13 12.95 -21.08 -11.35
N ARG A 14 12.79 -21.98 -10.38
CA ARG A 14 11.48 -22.58 -10.07
C ARG A 14 10.66 -21.56 -9.29
N LEU A 15 9.47 -21.25 -9.79
CA LEU A 15 8.52 -20.41 -9.08
C LEU A 15 7.73 -21.21 -8.05
N GLN A 16 7.57 -20.63 -6.87
CA GLN A 16 6.64 -21.09 -5.85
C GLN A 16 5.52 -20.07 -5.74
N VAL A 17 4.27 -20.55 -5.71
CA VAL A 17 3.09 -19.73 -5.47
C VAL A 17 2.61 -20.05 -4.06
N VAL A 18 2.43 -19.01 -3.24
CA VAL A 18 1.90 -19.13 -1.87
C VAL A 18 0.56 -18.42 -1.84
N PHE A 19 -0.47 -19.12 -1.38
CA PHE A 19 -1.82 -18.57 -1.21
C PHE A 19 -2.05 -18.23 0.26
N LYS A 20 -2.54 -17.01 0.51
CA LYS A 20 -2.95 -16.56 1.83
C LYS A 20 -4.38 -16.03 1.76
N ALA A 21 -5.25 -16.55 2.61
CA ALA A 21 -6.55 -15.96 2.88
C ALA A 21 -6.45 -15.07 4.12
N GLN A 22 -6.95 -13.84 4.04
CA GLN A 22 -6.93 -12.91 5.16
C GLN A 22 -8.28 -12.20 5.27
N ARG A 23 -8.74 -12.05 6.52
CA ARG A 23 -9.90 -11.24 6.88
C ARG A 23 -9.43 -10.08 7.75
N ILE A 24 -9.69 -8.85 7.32
CA ILE A 24 -9.43 -7.63 8.10
C ILE A 24 -10.79 -7.11 8.58
N ILE A 25 -10.87 -6.74 9.85
CA ILE A 25 -12.08 -6.19 10.47
C ILE A 25 -11.75 -4.79 10.95
N VAL A 26 -12.46 -3.80 10.42
CA VAL A 26 -12.42 -2.42 10.93
C VAL A 26 -13.68 -2.19 11.77
N PRO A 27 -13.55 -1.91 13.08
CA PRO A 27 -14.70 -1.65 13.94
C PRO A 27 -15.50 -0.43 13.45
N PRO A 28 -16.84 -0.43 13.59
CA PRO A 28 -17.68 0.75 13.36
C PRO A 28 -17.22 1.97 14.15
N LYS A 29 -17.28 3.16 13.54
CA LYS A 29 -16.99 4.42 14.24
C LYS A 29 -18.06 4.70 15.30
N VAL A 30 -17.74 4.44 16.57
CA VAL A 30 -18.65 4.67 17.71
C VAL A 30 -18.57 6.11 18.21
N SER A 31 -17.39 6.74 18.11
CA SER A 31 -17.16 8.14 18.50
C SER A 31 -16.00 8.76 17.70
N GLU A 32 -15.83 10.08 17.78
CA GLU A 32 -14.69 10.81 17.21
C GLU A 32 -13.33 10.29 17.72
N SER A 33 -13.28 9.73 18.94
CA SER A 33 -12.07 9.24 19.60
C SER A 33 -11.85 7.73 19.47
N SER A 34 -12.68 7.03 18.69
CA SER A 34 -12.58 5.58 18.53
C SER A 34 -11.53 5.20 17.48
N ASP A 35 -10.70 4.19 17.78
CA ASP A 35 -9.75 3.56 16.85
C ASP A 35 -10.50 2.74 15.77
N SER A 36 -11.32 3.43 15.00
CA SER A 36 -12.27 2.87 14.02
C SER A 36 -11.78 3.09 12.59
N GLU A 37 -10.49 3.33 12.45
CA GLU A 37 -9.84 3.53 11.16
C GLU A 37 -8.67 2.58 10.97
N TYR A 38 -8.43 2.25 9.71
CA TYR A 38 -7.27 1.49 9.30
C TYR A 38 -6.52 2.29 8.23
N VAL A 39 -5.21 2.40 8.39
CA VAL A 39 -4.31 2.99 7.41
C VAL A 39 -3.14 2.03 7.23
N GLY A 40 -2.89 1.64 5.98
CA GLY A 40 -1.75 0.80 5.64
C GLY A 40 -0.44 1.59 5.64
N LEU A 41 0.63 0.93 6.03
CA LEU A 41 1.99 1.45 5.85
C LEU A 41 2.47 1.20 4.42
N TRP A 42 3.37 2.05 3.94
CA TRP A 42 4.10 1.77 2.72
C TRP A 42 5.01 0.56 2.94
N HIS A 43 4.90 -0.42 2.05
CA HIS A 43 5.73 -1.61 2.12
C HIS A 43 5.83 -2.31 0.76
N VAL A 44 6.71 -3.31 0.75
CA VAL A 44 6.80 -4.38 -0.24
C VAL A 44 6.52 -5.69 0.49
N ASP A 45 5.94 -6.68 -0.18
CA ASP A 45 5.67 -7.98 0.43
C ASP A 45 6.93 -8.83 0.56
N GLY A 46 6.98 -9.63 1.63
CA GLY A 46 8.13 -10.47 1.95
C GLY A 46 9.22 -9.71 2.72
N ARG A 47 9.63 -10.25 3.86
CA ARG A 47 10.70 -9.68 4.69
C ARG A 47 12.02 -10.39 4.42
N LEU A 48 11.97 -11.72 4.37
CA LEU A 48 13.12 -12.58 4.08
C LEU A 48 12.91 -13.35 2.76
N GLU A 49 11.67 -13.34 2.28
CA GLU A 49 11.25 -14.03 1.07
C GLU A 49 11.52 -13.18 -0.17
N HIS A 50 12.00 -13.83 -1.23
CA HIS A 50 12.17 -13.20 -2.54
C HIS A 50 10.85 -13.21 -3.31
N VAL A 51 9.93 -12.33 -2.91
CA VAL A 51 8.62 -12.17 -3.59
C VAL A 51 8.82 -11.38 -4.88
N ALA A 52 8.54 -12.00 -6.02
CA ALA A 52 8.69 -11.37 -7.34
C ALA A 52 7.46 -10.55 -7.74
N ALA A 53 6.27 -11.04 -7.43
CA ALA A 53 5.00 -10.40 -7.74
C ALA A 53 3.98 -10.72 -6.67
N VAL A 54 3.03 -9.80 -6.50
CA VAL A 54 1.93 -9.93 -5.55
C VAL A 54 0.63 -9.92 -6.32
N VAL A 55 -0.28 -10.80 -5.91
CA VAL A 55 -1.64 -10.88 -6.43
C VAL A 55 -2.59 -10.71 -5.26
N LEU A 56 -3.38 -9.64 -5.28
CA LEU A 56 -4.42 -9.39 -4.28
C LEU A 56 -5.79 -9.56 -4.93
N TYR A 57 -6.63 -10.40 -4.36
CA TYR A 57 -8.00 -10.58 -4.78
C TYR A 57 -8.97 -10.25 -3.64
N TYR A 58 -9.76 -9.20 -3.84
CA TYR A 58 -10.74 -8.75 -2.86
C TYR A 58 -12.03 -9.54 -3.05
N TYR A 59 -12.08 -10.72 -2.44
CA TYR A 59 -13.22 -11.63 -2.55
C TYR A 59 -14.53 -10.97 -2.09
N ARG A 60 -14.50 -10.27 -0.95
CA ARG A 60 -15.67 -9.58 -0.38
C ARG A 60 -15.23 -8.34 0.39
N THR A 61 -15.95 -7.25 0.18
CA THR A 61 -15.83 -5.98 0.89
C THR A 61 -17.18 -5.63 1.51
N ASP A 62 -17.19 -5.11 2.72
CA ASP A 62 -18.41 -4.61 3.36
C ASP A 62 -18.78 -3.24 2.76
N PRO A 63 -20.02 -3.03 2.28
CA PRO A 63 -20.45 -1.73 1.74
C PRO A 63 -20.40 -0.59 2.76
N ALA A 64 -20.37 -0.89 4.07
CA ALA A 64 -20.20 0.11 5.12
C ALA A 64 -18.75 0.60 5.27
N LEU A 65 -17.78 -0.05 4.61
CA LEU A 65 -16.41 0.42 4.57
C LEU A 65 -16.26 1.52 3.52
N GLN A 66 -15.75 2.68 3.94
CA GLN A 66 -15.43 3.79 3.07
C GLN A 66 -13.92 4.01 3.02
N GLY A 67 -13.39 4.25 1.82
CA GLY A 67 -11.95 4.35 1.58
C GLY A 67 -11.30 2.98 1.38
N GLY A 68 -10.07 2.80 1.84
CA GLY A 68 -9.36 1.52 1.70
C GLY A 68 -8.80 1.23 0.30
N ASP A 69 -8.84 2.21 -0.59
CA ASP A 69 -8.23 2.11 -1.91
C ASP A 69 -6.73 1.83 -1.81
N MET A 70 -6.17 1.15 -2.80
CA MET A 70 -4.74 0.89 -2.83
C MET A 70 -4.02 2.08 -3.44
N GLU A 71 -2.92 2.48 -2.82
CA GLU A 71 -1.99 3.45 -3.37
C GLU A 71 -0.68 2.75 -3.70
N PHE A 72 -0.13 3.09 -4.86
CA PHE A 72 1.15 2.58 -5.34
C PHE A 72 2.07 3.72 -5.71
N CYS A 73 3.38 3.48 -5.58
CA CYS A 73 4.42 4.32 -6.14
C CYS A 73 5.57 3.45 -6.64
N GLY A 74 6.46 4.05 -7.44
CA GLY A 74 7.76 3.44 -7.74
C GLY A 74 8.50 3.11 -6.44
N ARG A 75 9.33 2.05 -6.47
CA ARG A 75 10.08 1.59 -5.30
C ARG A 75 11.27 2.50 -4.97
N GLU A 76 11.74 3.29 -5.92
CA GLU A 76 12.95 4.11 -5.79
C GLU A 76 12.97 5.00 -4.52
N PRO A 77 11.85 5.62 -4.08
CA PRO A 77 11.78 6.33 -2.81
C PRO A 77 11.93 5.40 -1.59
N MET A 78 11.39 4.18 -1.63
CA MET A 78 11.47 3.23 -0.49
C MET A 78 12.86 2.61 -0.32
N ASP A 79 13.65 2.51 -1.39
CA ASP A 79 15.06 2.11 -1.28
C ASP A 79 15.90 3.17 -0.53
N VAL A 80 15.39 4.42 -0.42
CA VAL A 80 16.00 5.54 0.32
C VAL A 80 15.44 5.68 1.75
N LEU A 81 14.16 5.37 1.98
CA LEU A 81 13.47 5.62 3.26
C LEU A 81 13.89 4.66 4.40
N GLY A 82 14.62 3.58 4.09
CA GLY A 82 15.16 2.66 5.08
C GLY A 82 14.09 1.94 5.91
N TRP A 83 14.53 1.04 6.80
CA TRP A 83 13.63 0.18 7.59
C TRP A 83 12.72 0.95 8.58
N GLY A 84 13.00 2.23 8.83
CA GLY A 84 12.26 3.08 9.75
C GLY A 84 10.84 3.37 9.29
N ASP A 85 10.63 3.58 7.98
CA ASP A 85 9.32 3.94 7.42
C ASP A 85 8.40 2.74 7.17
N CYS A 86 8.97 1.51 7.18
CA CYS A 86 8.26 0.23 7.13
C CYS A 86 8.00 -0.36 8.53
N SER A 87 8.62 0.19 9.57
CA SER A 87 8.40 -0.25 10.96
C SER A 87 7.44 0.73 11.62
N ASN A 88 6.53 0.24 12.46
CA ASN A 88 5.61 1.02 13.29
C ASN A 88 6.35 1.88 14.36
N ASN A 89 7.53 2.42 14.04
CA ASN A 89 8.34 3.19 14.97
C ASN A 89 7.88 4.65 14.96
N ALA A 90 6.75 4.90 15.63
CA ALA A 90 6.16 6.22 15.85
C ALA A 90 7.16 7.29 16.33
N ALA A 91 8.27 6.89 16.94
CA ALA A 91 9.33 7.77 17.42
C ALA A 91 10.14 8.48 16.32
N ARG A 92 10.05 8.05 15.05
CA ARG A 92 10.71 8.71 13.91
C ARG A 92 9.78 9.39 12.93
N PHE A 93 8.47 9.25 13.12
CA PHE A 93 7.47 9.96 12.33
C PHE A 93 7.13 11.28 13.03
N SER A 94 7.71 12.39 12.59
CA SER A 94 6.90 13.61 12.57
C SER A 94 5.98 13.47 11.36
N GLY A 95 4.66 13.63 11.54
CA GLY A 95 3.68 13.47 10.44
C GLY A 95 3.94 14.35 9.20
N GLY A 96 4.91 15.26 9.27
CA GLY A 96 5.44 16.04 8.15
C GLY A 96 6.37 15.28 7.22
N SER A 97 7.31 14.45 7.70
CA SER A 97 8.46 13.98 6.88
C SER A 97 8.07 13.14 5.66
N LEU A 98 7.17 12.17 5.81
CA LEU A 98 6.73 11.28 4.73
C LEU A 98 5.75 11.99 3.77
N ARG A 99 4.88 12.83 4.33
CA ARG A 99 3.92 13.63 3.54
C ARG A 99 4.65 14.71 2.75
N GLU A 100 5.69 15.32 3.31
CA GLU A 100 6.58 16.27 2.65
C GLU A 100 7.51 15.56 1.65
N ALA A 101 8.01 14.35 1.91
CA ALA A 101 8.80 13.60 0.94
C ALA A 101 7.98 13.18 -0.29
N LEU A 102 6.71 12.81 -0.10
CA LEU A 102 5.80 12.43 -1.19
C LEU A 102 5.16 13.63 -1.90
N ARG A 103 5.06 14.79 -1.22
CA ARG A 103 4.34 15.98 -1.74
C ARG A 103 5.19 17.24 -1.86
N ARG A 104 6.50 17.20 -1.59
CA ARG A 104 7.37 18.32 -1.95
C ARG A 104 7.18 18.53 -3.45
N PRO A 105 6.85 19.76 -3.87
CA PRO A 105 7.01 20.12 -5.26
C PRO A 105 8.48 19.89 -5.62
N ALA A 106 8.77 19.30 -6.78
CA ALA A 106 10.08 19.54 -7.36
C ALA A 106 10.23 21.07 -7.48
N GLU A 107 11.28 21.62 -6.85
CA GLU A 107 11.63 23.03 -7.00
C GLU A 107 11.60 23.33 -8.51
N ASP A 108 10.81 24.32 -8.92
CA ASP A 108 10.49 24.76 -10.30
C ASP A 108 9.32 24.15 -11.09
N THR A 109 8.61 23.10 -10.68
CA THR A 109 7.54 22.51 -11.56
C THR A 109 6.15 22.34 -10.95
N GLY A 110 5.99 22.39 -9.63
CA GLY A 110 4.69 22.12 -8.99
C GLY A 110 4.26 20.65 -9.04
N GLU A 111 5.08 19.76 -9.60
CA GLU A 111 4.83 18.33 -9.66
C GLU A 111 5.27 17.63 -8.36
N THR A 112 4.54 16.58 -7.94
CA THR A 112 4.93 15.76 -6.79
C THR A 112 6.23 15.02 -7.08
N VAL A 113 7.17 15.03 -6.12
CA VAL A 113 8.46 14.31 -6.23
C VAL A 113 8.29 12.82 -6.52
N VAL A 114 7.16 12.21 -6.11
CA VAL A 114 6.84 10.81 -6.37
C VAL A 114 5.54 10.72 -7.17
N GLN A 115 5.59 10.09 -8.34
CA GLN A 115 4.39 9.70 -9.08
C GLN A 115 3.72 8.52 -8.37
N ASN A 116 2.50 8.73 -7.90
CA ASN A 116 1.67 7.70 -7.29
C ASN A 116 0.45 7.39 -8.17
N CYS A 117 -0.09 6.18 -8.04
CA CYS A 117 -1.38 5.83 -8.61
C CYS A 117 -2.29 5.23 -7.53
N ARG A 118 -3.59 5.48 -7.68
CA ARG A 118 -4.63 4.98 -6.78
C ARG A 118 -5.53 4.02 -7.53
N VAL A 119 -5.80 2.87 -6.91
CA VAL A 119 -6.69 1.86 -7.46
C VAL A 119 -7.86 1.63 -6.53
N PRO A 120 -9.10 1.88 -6.99
CA PRO A 120 -10.29 1.61 -6.20
C PRO A 120 -10.43 0.13 -5.85
N ILE A 121 -10.69 -0.15 -4.58
CA ILE A 121 -10.89 -1.52 -4.10
C ILE A 121 -12.37 -1.80 -3.89
N ARG A 122 -12.86 -2.86 -4.52
CA ARG A 122 -14.22 -3.37 -4.38
C ARG A 122 -14.21 -4.88 -4.45
N SER A 123 -15.30 -5.50 -4.03
CA SER A 123 -15.52 -6.94 -4.23
C SER A 123 -15.30 -7.31 -5.70
N GLY A 124 -14.50 -8.34 -5.95
CA GLY A 124 -14.11 -8.78 -7.29
C GLY A 124 -12.89 -8.07 -7.89
N THR A 125 -12.32 -7.05 -7.24
CA THR A 125 -11.08 -6.43 -7.71
C THR A 125 -9.91 -7.41 -7.57
N LEU A 126 -9.18 -7.62 -8.67
CA LEU A 126 -7.92 -8.37 -8.72
C LEU A 126 -6.80 -7.42 -9.12
N LEU A 127 -5.75 -7.37 -8.32
CA LEU A 127 -4.54 -6.58 -8.58
C LEU A 127 -3.36 -7.51 -8.75
N VAL A 128 -2.56 -7.25 -9.78
CA VAL A 128 -1.27 -7.91 -10.02
C VAL A 128 -0.22 -6.84 -10.19
N PHE A 129 0.83 -6.89 -9.40
CA PHE A 129 1.92 -5.93 -9.49
C PHE A 129 3.27 -6.56 -9.17
N SER A 130 4.32 -5.94 -9.71
CA SER A 130 5.71 -6.33 -9.48
C SER A 130 6.15 -5.84 -8.10
N ASN A 131 6.53 -6.77 -7.23
CA ASN A 131 7.02 -6.44 -5.90
C ASN A 131 8.47 -5.89 -5.92
N TYR A 132 9.15 -6.04 -7.05
CA TYR A 132 10.45 -5.41 -7.29
C TYR A 132 10.37 -3.93 -7.66
N GLN A 133 9.26 -3.50 -8.24
CA GLN A 133 9.14 -2.14 -8.81
C GLN A 133 8.17 -1.25 -8.03
N MET A 134 7.26 -1.84 -7.28
CA MET A 134 6.16 -1.12 -6.66
C MET A 134 6.19 -1.28 -5.15
N ALA A 135 6.15 -0.15 -4.46
CA ALA A 135 5.70 -0.12 -3.07
C ALA A 135 4.19 0.19 -3.06
N HIS A 136 3.51 -0.26 -2.02
CA HIS A 136 2.08 -0.06 -1.91
C HIS A 136 1.62 0.11 -0.47
N ARG A 137 0.41 0.64 -0.33
CA ARG A 137 -0.32 0.68 0.94
C ARG A 137 -1.83 0.73 0.71
N VAL A 138 -2.55 0.40 1.77
CA VAL A 138 -3.98 0.67 1.87
C VAL A 138 -4.19 2.10 2.35
N LEU A 139 -4.93 2.90 1.60
CA LEU A 139 -5.34 4.23 2.04
C LEU A 139 -6.33 4.13 3.20
N ARG A 140 -6.51 5.24 3.90
CA ARG A 140 -7.41 5.33 5.03
C ARG A 140 -8.77 4.70 4.74
N MET A 141 -9.18 3.81 5.62
CA MET A 141 -10.43 3.08 5.59
C MET A 141 -11.15 3.28 6.91
N VAL A 142 -12.46 3.53 6.85
CA VAL A 142 -13.33 3.67 8.02
C VAL A 142 -14.57 2.82 7.84
N ASN A 143 -15.11 2.32 8.94
CA ASN A 143 -16.39 1.63 8.93
C ASN A 143 -17.50 2.60 9.41
N THR A 144 -18.43 2.92 8.51
CA THR A 144 -19.58 3.80 8.78
C THR A 144 -20.86 3.05 9.12
N GLY A 145 -20.79 1.74 9.31
CA GLY A 145 -21.91 0.95 9.80
C GLY A 145 -22.26 1.32 11.24
N SER A 146 -23.45 0.96 11.70
CA SER A 146 -23.81 1.00 13.12
C SER A 146 -23.32 -0.28 13.81
N GLN A 147 -22.96 -0.22 15.09
CA GLN A 147 -22.95 -1.43 15.90
C GLN A 147 -24.39 -1.96 15.96
N ALA A 148 -24.59 -3.20 15.54
CA ALA A 148 -25.84 -3.92 15.76
C ALA A 148 -25.92 -4.41 17.20
#